data_AF-A0A521DST7-F1
#
_entry.id   AF-A0A521DST7-F1
#
_cell.length_a   1.000
_cell.length_b   1.000
_cell.length_c   1.000
_cell.angle_alpha   90.00
_cell.angle_beta   90.00
_cell.angle_gamma   90.00
#
_symmetry.space_group_name_H-M   'P 1'
#
loop_
_entity.id
_entity.type
_entity.pdbx_description
1 polymer ?
#
loop_
_entity_poly.entity_id
_entity_poly.type
_entity_poly.pdbx_seq_one_letter_code
_entity_poly.pdbx_strand_id
1 'polypeptide(L)' 'MEVTTLAGLLREAEEHHGAYEATAPPHHWADWYALYIVAREEGRTPAQAAANAGSRAAGARGSGGGDP' A
#
# COMPACT_ATOMS: atom_id res chain seq x y z
N MET A 1 15.64 4.27 24.20
CA MET A 1 15.18 5.54 23.59
C MET A 1 14.12 6.11 24.50
N GLU A 2 14.24 7.38 24.87
CA GLU A 2 13.25 8.04 25.72
C GLU A 2 11.94 8.29 24.96
N VAL A 3 10.82 8.31 25.68
CA VAL A 3 9.48 8.49 25.08
C VAL A 3 9.38 9.80 24.31
N THR A 4 9.99 10.88 24.81
CA THR A 4 10.01 12.19 24.15
C THR A 4 10.78 12.16 22.83
N THR A 5 11.90 11.43 22.80
CA THR A 5 12.68 11.22 21.56
C THR A 5 11.88 10.40 20.56
N LEU A 6 11.21 9.34 21.00
CA LEU A 6 10.35 8.53 20.13
C LEU A 6 9.17 9.34 19.58
N ALA A 7 8.54 10.18 20.41
CA ALA A 7 7.43 11.02 19.99
C ALA A 7 7.84 12.03 18.90
N GLY A 8 9.03 12.62 19.01
CA GLY A 8 9.57 13.50 17.98
C GLY A 8 9.76 12.78 16.64
N LEU A 9 10.36 11.58 16.67
CA LEU A 9 10.57 10.77 15.47
C LEU A 9 9.25 10.28 14.84
N LEU A 10 8.24 9.96 15.65
CA LEU A 10 6.93 9.58 15.15
C LEU A 10 6.21 10.75 14.47
N ARG A 11 6.34 11.98 15.00
CA ARG A 11 5.81 13.18 14.37
C ARG A 11 6.47 13.44 13.01
N GLU A 12 7.79 13.35 12.95
CA GLU A 12 8.53 13.48 11.69
C GLU A 12 8.06 12.41 10.67
N ALA A 13 7.96 11.14 11.09
CA ALA A 13 7.48 10.07 10.21
C ALA A 13 6.04 10.30 9.70
N GLU A 14 5.13 10.80 10.55
CA GLU A 14 3.76 11.16 10.18
C GLU A 14 3.74 12.26 9.10
N GLU A 15 4.53 13.32 9.27
CA GLU A 15 4.62 14.43 8.32
C GLU A 15 5.15 13.98 6.95
N HIS A 16 6.22 13.18 6.96
CA HIS A 16 6.77 12.61 5.73
C HIS A 16 5.81 11.61 5.06
N HIS A 17 5.07 10.81 5.84
CA HIS A 17 4.06 9.89 5.32
C HIS A 17 2.92 10.65 4.65
N GLY A 18 2.38 11.68 5.28
CA GLY A 18 1.28 12.48 4.73
C GLY A 18 1.65 13.17 3.41
N ALA A 19 2.86 13.73 3.33
CA ALA A 19 3.37 14.33 2.09
C ALA A 19 3.54 13.30 0.96
N TYR A 20 3.99 12.08 1.28
CA TYR A 20 4.07 10.99 0.33
C TYR A 20 2.68 10.54 -0.14
N GLU A 21 1.75 10.29 0.78
CA GLU A 21 0.39 9.81 0.46
C GLU A 21 -0.36 10.79 -0.44
N ALA A 22 -0.20 12.10 -0.22
CA ALA A 22 -0.82 13.14 -1.05
C ALA A 22 -0.35 13.14 -2.52
N THR A 23 0.83 12.58 -2.80
CA THR A 23 1.41 12.52 -4.17
C THR A 23 1.39 11.12 -4.76
N ALA A 24 1.19 10.09 -3.93
CA ALA A 24 1.10 8.71 -4.38
C ALA A 24 -0.19 8.50 -5.20
N PRO A 25 -0.18 7.60 -6.20
CA PRO A 25 -1.41 7.17 -6.82
C PRO A 25 -2.42 6.67 -5.77
N PRO A 26 -3.72 6.92 -5.96
CA PRO A 26 -4.76 6.37 -5.09
C PRO A 26 -4.58 4.86 -4.96
N HIS A 27 -4.49 4.39 -3.73
CA HIS A 27 -4.40 2.97 -3.44
C HIS A 27 -5.31 2.68 -2.24
N HIS A 28 -6.25 1.76 -2.40
CA HIS A 28 -7.05 1.27 -1.29
C HIS A 28 -6.41 -0.02 -0.79
N TRP A 29 -6.00 -0.04 0.47
CA TRP A 29 -5.49 -1.26 1.12
C TRP A 29 -6.48 -2.42 1.01
N ALA A 30 -7.78 -2.14 0.95
CA ALA A 30 -8.82 -3.13 0.70
C ALA A 30 -8.61 -3.92 -0.61
N ASP A 31 -8.20 -3.27 -1.69
CA ASP A 31 -7.92 -3.93 -2.97
C ASP A 31 -6.71 -4.85 -2.86
N TRP A 32 -5.67 -4.40 -2.16
CA TRP A 32 -4.49 -5.21 -1.88
C TRP A 32 -4.85 -6.43 -1.01
N TYR A 33 -5.65 -6.23 0.05
CA TYR A 33 -6.10 -7.33 0.92
C TYR A 33 -6.97 -8.33 0.18
N ALA A 34 -7.90 -7.88 -0.66
CA ALA A 34 -8.74 -8.78 -1.45
C ALA A 34 -7.88 -9.72 -2.32
N LEU A 35 -6.91 -9.16 -3.05
CA LEU A 35 -6.00 -9.95 -3.88
C LEU A 35 -5.11 -10.88 -3.05
N TYR A 36 -4.60 -10.40 -1.92
CA TYR A 36 -3.81 -11.21 -1.01
C TYR A 36 -4.61 -12.38 -0.46
N ILE A 37 -5.83 -12.13 0.03
CA ILE A 37 -6.70 -13.15 0.65
C ILE A 37 -7.08 -14.20 -0.39
N VAL A 38 -7.50 -13.82 -1.59
CA VAL A 38 -7.79 -14.76 -2.69
C VAL A 38 -6.56 -15.63 -3.00
N ALA A 39 -5.38 -15.01 -3.11
CA ALA A 39 -4.14 -15.73 -3.32
C ALA A 39 -3.82 -16.74 -2.19
N ARG A 40 -4.16 -16.41 -0.94
CA ARG A 40 -4.02 -17.33 0.20
C ARG A 40 -5.04 -18.47 0.15
N GLU A 41 -6.28 -18.20 -0.26
CA GLU A 41 -7.31 -19.22 -0.46
C GLU A 41 -6.94 -20.21 -1.58
N GLU A 42 -6.22 -19.75 -2.60
CA GLU A 42 -5.64 -20.59 -3.65
C GLU A 42 -4.42 -21.42 -3.18
N GLY A 43 -4.03 -21.33 -1.90
CA GLY A 43 -2.94 -22.11 -1.32
C GLY A 43 -1.54 -21.50 -1.53
N ARG A 44 -1.45 -20.24 -1.99
CA ARG A 44 -0.14 -19.59 -2.14
C ARG A 44 0.48 -19.26 -0.78
N THR A 45 1.80 -19.30 -0.75
CA THR A 45 2.57 -18.87 0.43
C THR A 45 2.36 -17.37 0.69
N PRO A 46 2.60 -16.88 1.93
CA PRO A 46 2.49 -15.45 2.24
C PRO A 46 3.29 -14.56 1.29
N ALA A 47 4.52 -14.96 0.95
CA ALA A 47 5.39 -14.22 0.04
C ALA A 47 4.81 -14.15 -1.39
N GLN A 48 4.29 -15.27 -1.90
CA GLN A 48 3.66 -15.31 -3.23
C GLN A 48 2.37 -14.49 -3.29
N ALA A 49 1.57 -14.52 -2.22
CA ALA A 49 0.35 -13.72 -2.14
C ALA A 49 0.66 -12.21 -2.06
N ALA A 50 1.66 -11.81 -1.27
CA ALA A 50 2.10 -10.42 -1.17
C ALA A 50 2.66 -9.90 -2.50
N ALA A 51 3.47 -10.71 -3.20
CA ALA A 51 3.96 -10.39 -4.54
C ALA A 51 2.79 -10.23 -5.53
N ASN A 52 1.80 -11.13 -5.50
CA ASN A 52 0.64 -11.06 -6.39
C ASN A 52 -0.19 -9.77 -6.19
N ALA A 53 -0.48 -9.42 -4.93
CA ALA A 53 -1.20 -8.21 -4.59
C ALA A 53 -0.41 -6.94 -4.95
N GLY A 54 0.92 -6.95 -4.75
CA GLY A 54 1.82 -5.84 -5.10
C GLY A 54 1.93 -5.60 -6.61
N SER A 55 2.02 -6.65 -7.44
CA SER A 55 2.13 -6.52 -8.90
C SER A 55 0.88 -5.91 -9.55
N ARG A 56 -0.30 -6.11 -8.97
CA ARG A 56 -1.56 -5.52 -9.47
C ARG A 56 -1.78 -4.09 -9.00
N ALA A 57 -1.38 -3.73 -7.78
CA ALA A 57 -1.36 -2.34 -7.32
C ALA A 57 -0.42 -1.46 -8.17
N ALA A 58 0.67 -2.06 -8.70
CA ALA A 58 1.56 -1.40 -9.65
C ALA A 58 0.95 -1.19 -11.05
N GLY A 59 -0.04 -2.00 -11.45
CA GLY A 59 -0.68 -1.99 -12.77
C GLY A 59 -1.83 -0.99 -12.93
N ALA A 60 -2.36 -0.41 -11.85
CA ALA A 60 -3.36 0.66 -11.90
C ALA A 60 -2.78 2.02 -12.35
N ARG A 61 -1.46 2.11 -12.54
CA ARG A 61 -0.73 3.31 -13.01
C ARG A 61 -0.86 3.57 -14.52
N GLY A 62 -1.77 2.91 -15.24
CA GLY A 62 -1.71 2.85 -16.70
C GLY A 62 -3.03 2.89 -17.49
N SER A 63 -4.17 3.21 -16.87
CA SER A 63 -5.44 3.31 -17.62
C SER A 63 -6.12 4.65 -17.34
N GLY A 64 -5.46 5.73 -17.78
CA GLY A 64 -6.16 6.94 -18.18
C GLY A 64 -6.86 6.68 -19.51
N GLY A 65 -8.19 6.67 -19.48
CA GLY A 65 -9.07 6.52 -20.64
C GLY A 65 -10.47 6.31 -20.06
N GLY A 66 -11.29 7.34 -19.85
CA GLY A 66 -11.68 8.33 -20.85
C GLY A 66 -12.92 7.78 -21.53
N ASP A 67 -14.10 8.19 -21.05
CA ASP A 67 -15.34 8.30 -21.83
C ASP A 67 -16.48 8.89 -20.95
N PRO A 68 -17.57 9.41 -21.55
CA PRO A 68 -17.98 10.82 -21.52
C PRO A 68 -18.92 11.22 -20.37
#